data_AF-A0A2D7JM46-F1
#
_entry.id   AF-A0A2D7JM46-F1
#
_cell.length_a   1.000
_cell.length_b   1.000
_cell.length_c   1.000
_cell.angle_alpha   90.00
_cell.angle_beta   90.00
_cell.angle_gamma   90.00
#
_symmetry.space_group_name_H-M   'P 1'
#
loop_
_entity.id
_entity.type
_entity.pdbx_description
1 polymer ?
#
loop_
_entity_poly.entity_id
_entity_poly.type
_entity_poly.pdbx_seq_one_letter_code
_entity_poly.pdbx_strand_id
1 'polypeptide(L)' 'MSILSVALACGFVSASHFSKCYRERYGKTPRAERMLHS' A
#
# COMPACT_ATOMS: atom_id res chain seq x y z
N MET A 1 -5.86 -10.28 -0.87
CA MET A 1 -5.36 -9.49 -2.02
C MET A 1 -3.93 -9.00 -1.76
N SER A 2 -3.02 -9.10 -2.73
CA SER A 2 -1.63 -8.64 -2.55
C SER A 2 -1.50 -7.11 -2.53
N ILE A 3 -0.39 -6.57 -2.03
CA ILE A 3 -0.11 -5.11 -2.11
C ILE A 3 0.16 -4.68 -3.55
N LEU A 4 0.81 -5.54 -4.35
CA LEU A 4 1.06 -5.26 -5.76
C LEU A 4 -0.24 -5.13 -6.56
N SER A 5 -1.21 -6.02 -6.33
CA SER A 5 -2.51 -5.96 -7.03
C SER A 5 -3.26 -4.66 -6.73
N VAL A 6 -3.19 -4.17 -5.48
CA VAL A 6 -3.79 -2.88 -5.11
C VAL A 6 -3.01 -1.72 -5.73
N ALA A 7 -1.68 -1.77 -5.70
CA ALA A 7 -0.83 -0.77 -6.34
C ALA A 7 -1.16 -0.62 -7.83
N LEU A 8 -1.24 -1.73 -8.57
CA LEU A 8 -1.58 -1.74 -10.00
C LEU A 8 -2.98 -1.18 -10.26
N ALA A 9 -3.98 -1.58 -9.47
CA ALA A 9 -5.34 -1.07 -9.60
C ALA A 9 -5.45 0.45 -9.31
N CYS A 10 -4.57 0.98 -8.47
CA CYS A 10 -4.47 2.42 -8.19
C CYS A 10 -3.58 3.18 -9.18
N GLY A 11 -3.04 2.53 -10.22
CA GLY A 11 -2.21 3.17 -11.25
C GLY A 11 -0.71 3.25 -10.92
N PHE A 12 -0.23 2.54 -9.90
CA PHE A 12 1.20 2.47 -9.58
C PHE A 12 1.89 1.33 -10.32
N VAL A 13 3.09 1.63 -10.85
CA VAL A 13 3.96 0.65 -11.53
C VAL A 13 4.57 -0.38 -10.56
N SER A 14 4.71 -0.06 -9.27
CA SER A 14 5.33 -0.97 -8.31
C SER A 14 4.76 -0.86 -6.90
N ALA A 15 4.79 -1.99 -6.17
CA ALA A 15 4.37 -2.07 -4.77
C ALA A 15 5.22 -1.20 -3.84
N SER A 16 6.51 -1.04 -4.12
CA SER A 16 7.42 -0.20 -3.33
C SER A 16 7.08 1.28 -3.46
N HIS A 17 6.80 1.73 -4.70
CA HIS A 17 6.42 3.13 -4.95
C HIS A 17 5.08 3.44 -4.27
N PHE A 18 4.10 2.55 -4.43
CA PHE A 18 2.83 2.63 -3.72
C PHE A 18 3.02 2.69 -2.20
N SER A 19 3.83 1.80 -1.63
CA SER A 19 4.04 1.74 -0.18
C SER A 19 4.72 3.00 0.38
N LYS A 20 5.64 3.61 -0.39
CA LYS A 20 6.26 4.89 -0.04
C LYS A 20 5.22 6.01 0.02
N CYS A 21 4.49 6.24 -1.07
CA CYS A 21 3.48 7.30 -1.15
C CYS A 21 2.36 7.09 -0.13
N TYR A 22 1.96 5.84 0.10
CA TYR A 22 0.96 5.50 1.09
C TYR A 22 1.43 5.84 2.51
N ARG A 23 2.69 5.53 2.87
CA ARG A 23 3.24 5.93 4.17
C ARG A 23 3.39 7.45 4.31
N GLU A 24 3.79 8.15 3.25
CA GLU A 24 3.87 9.62 3.26
C GLU A 24 2.49 10.26 3.45
N ARG A 25 1.44 9.65 2.89
CA ARG A 25 0.05 10.14 2.99
C ARG A 25 -0.64 9.76 4.31
N TYR A 26 -0.46 8.53 4.79
CA TYR A 26 -1.24 7.95 5.89
C TYR A 26 -0.41 7.67 7.16
N GLY A 27 0.90 7.91 7.13
CA GLY A 27 1.81 7.70 8.27
C GLY A 27 2.11 6.23 8.61
N LYS A 28 1.53 5.27 7.88
CA LYS A 28 1.68 3.82 8.12
C LYS A 28 1.80 3.07 6.81
N THR A 29 2.33 1.84 6.84
CA THR A 29 2.43 1.02 5.63
C THR A 29 1.09 0.35 5.32
N PRO A 30 0.79 0.05 4.03
CA PRO A 30 -0.41 -0.71 3.66
C PRO A 30 -0.53 -2.07 4.37
N ARG A 31 0.59 -2.69 4.71
CA ARG A 31 0.63 -3.98 5.43
C ARG A 31 0.23 -3.81 6.89
N ALA A 32 0.70 -2.75 7.55
CA ALA A 32 0.32 -2.43 8.92
C ALA A 32 -1.18 -2.11 9.03
N GLU A 33 -1.74 -1.39 8.07
CA GLU A 33 -3.19 -1.10 8.06
C GLU A 33 -4.06 -2.36 7.91
N ARG A 34 -3.57 -3.37 7.19
CA ARG A 34 -4.28 -4.65 7.07
C ARG A 34 -4.20 -5.52 8.33
N MET A 35 -3.13 -5.39 9.11
CA MET A 35 -2.99 -6.10 10.39
C MET A 35 -3.87 -5.49 11.50
N LEU A 36 -4.24 -4.21 11.38
CA LEU A 36 -5.13 -3.53 12.31
C LEU A 36 -6.61 -3.91 12.15
N HIS A 37 -7.00 -4.49 11.01
CA HIS A 37 -8.39 -4.84 10.69
C HIS A 37 -8.62 -6.37 10.68
N SER A 38 -7.80 -7.13 11.40
CA SER A 38 -7.91 -8.59 11.55
C SER A 38 -8.16 -8.98 12.99
#